data_AF-A0A8T7LLP0-F1
#
_entry.id   AF-A0A8T7LLP0-F1
#
_cell.length_a   1.000
_cell.length_b   1.000
_cell.length_c   1.000
_cell.angle_alpha   90.00
_cell.angle_beta   90.00
_cell.angle_gamma   90.00
#
_symmetry.space_group_name_H-M   'P 1'
#
loop_
_entity.id
_entity.type
_entity.pdbx_description
1 polymer ?
#
loop_
_entity_poly.entity_id
_entity_poly.type
_entity_poly.pdbx_seq_one_letter_code
_entity_poly.pdbx_strand_id
1 'polypeptide(L)'
;MKRMISTPSLRGSSRAGVLPARVETRSNPFIALSLRAKRSNPLARMRDCFVVALLLLAMTLLASCAPVDLNAPLPAYDTGIDPNAWAQIPAGEFYFGQHEDIESTDAYEIMVTDVTAQQYADFLNAALADGYVKLDGENILGYYPGDPFHGKKHELEIKAGDWLFVPLNEAAQRIQFDGSRFTVQAGYENHPMTMVTWFGAWGYCQYYNWRLPTELEWQKAARGTDERPFPWGDEIQRSNANFYASRDP
;
A
#
# COMPACT_ATOMS: atom_id res chain seq x y z
N MET A 1 -3.93 -23.86 18.44
CA MET A 1 -4.48 -22.50 18.23
C MET A 1 -4.62 -22.28 16.73
N LYS A 2 -5.72 -21.70 16.25
CA LYS A 2 -5.96 -21.49 14.81
C LYS A 2 -5.48 -20.07 14.43
N ARG A 3 -4.77 -19.95 13.31
CA ARG A 3 -4.08 -18.75 12.80
C ARG A 3 -4.79 -18.19 11.54
N MET A 4 -4.89 -16.87 11.39
CA MET A 4 -5.68 -16.09 10.40
C MET A 4 -5.02 -14.86 9.73
N ILE A 5 -5.49 -14.44 8.53
CA ILE A 5 -5.00 -13.27 7.74
C ILE A 5 -6.13 -12.34 7.19
N SER A 6 -5.81 -11.09 6.79
CA SER A 6 -6.71 -10.13 6.11
C SER A 6 -6.15 -9.59 4.76
N THR A 7 -7.02 -9.10 3.84
CA THR A 7 -6.65 -8.64 2.47
C THR A 7 -7.46 -7.43 1.94
N PRO A 8 -6.85 -6.45 1.23
CA PRO A 8 -7.55 -5.32 0.56
C PRO A 8 -7.61 -5.39 -0.99
N SER A 9 -8.58 -4.69 -1.61
CA SER A 9 -8.80 -4.57 -3.08
C SER A 9 -8.98 -3.09 -3.47
N LEU A 10 -8.43 -2.63 -4.63
CA LEU A 10 -8.99 -1.60 -5.55
C LEU A 10 -8.06 -1.22 -6.75
N ARG A 11 -8.68 -0.81 -7.87
CA ARG A 11 -8.12 -0.52 -9.23
C ARG A 11 -7.58 0.91 -9.40
N GLY A 12 -6.55 1.07 -10.25
CA GLY A 12 -5.97 2.36 -10.65
C GLY A 12 -6.20 2.75 -12.13
N SER A 13 -5.86 4.00 -12.47
CA SER A 13 -5.69 4.49 -13.87
C SER A 13 -4.72 5.67 -13.88
N SER A 14 -3.78 5.68 -14.84
CA SER A 14 -2.64 6.59 -14.97
C SER A 14 -2.72 7.42 -16.25
N ARG A 15 -1.92 8.51 -16.35
CA ARG A 15 -1.13 8.86 -17.55
C ARG A 15 -0.20 10.07 -17.34
N ALA A 16 0.98 10.00 -17.94
CA ALA A 16 2.06 10.99 -17.96
C ALA A 16 2.23 11.66 -19.34
N GLY A 17 2.99 12.75 -19.41
CA GLY A 17 3.42 13.41 -20.66
C GLY A 17 4.64 14.34 -20.45
N VAL A 18 5.50 14.44 -21.47
CA VAL A 18 6.95 14.77 -21.45
C VAL A 18 7.30 16.15 -22.06
N LEU A 19 8.44 16.71 -21.62
CA LEU A 19 9.33 17.85 -22.04
C LEU A 19 9.59 18.00 -23.59
N PRO A 20 10.29 19.04 -24.16
CA PRO A 20 11.50 19.75 -23.65
C PRO A 20 11.77 21.23 -24.10
N ALA A 21 12.98 21.70 -23.76
CA ALA A 21 13.55 23.06 -23.77
C ALA A 21 14.19 23.58 -25.10
N ARG A 22 14.54 24.88 -25.16
CA ARG A 22 15.57 25.40 -26.09
C ARG A 22 16.24 26.74 -25.69
N VAL A 23 17.53 26.63 -25.36
CA VAL A 23 18.75 27.39 -25.75
C VAL A 23 18.75 28.94 -25.94
N GLU A 24 19.63 29.57 -25.16
CA GLU A 24 20.22 30.92 -25.18
C GLU A 24 21.01 31.30 -26.45
N THR A 25 21.10 32.60 -26.78
CA THR A 25 22.31 33.18 -27.41
C THR A 25 22.58 34.66 -27.01
N ARG A 26 23.79 34.84 -26.46
CA ARG A 26 24.75 35.96 -26.46
C ARG A 26 24.39 37.31 -27.11
N SER A 27 24.81 38.41 -26.47
CA SER A 27 25.95 39.25 -26.92
C SER A 27 26.21 40.46 -26.00
N ASN A 28 27.49 40.75 -25.78
CA ASN A 28 28.04 41.91 -25.08
C ASN A 28 28.52 42.90 -26.17
N PRO A 29 28.59 44.23 -25.93
CA PRO A 29 29.92 44.76 -25.63
C PRO A 29 30.01 46.04 -24.76
N PHE A 30 31.15 46.13 -24.08
CA PHE A 30 31.97 47.28 -23.64
C PHE A 30 31.48 48.72 -23.87
N ILE A 31 31.42 49.51 -22.78
CA ILE A 31 31.88 50.92 -22.73
C ILE A 31 32.50 51.21 -21.35
N ALA A 32 33.70 51.80 -21.35
CA ALA A 32 34.42 52.29 -20.17
C ALA A 32 34.00 53.73 -19.82
N LEU A 33 33.83 54.05 -18.52
CA LEU A 33 33.94 55.43 -18.04
C LEU A 33 34.15 55.55 -16.51
N SER A 34 35.27 56.18 -16.15
CA SER A 34 35.47 57.13 -15.04
C SER A 34 35.07 56.73 -13.61
N LEU A 35 36.09 56.42 -12.80
CA LEU A 35 36.04 56.36 -11.34
C LEU A 35 35.82 57.77 -10.75
N ARG A 36 34.59 58.03 -10.31
CA ARG A 36 34.28 59.12 -9.36
C ARG A 36 33.61 58.48 -8.15
N ALA A 37 34.30 58.49 -7.00
CA ALA A 37 33.75 57.98 -5.74
C ALA A 37 32.49 58.78 -5.35
N LYS A 38 31.31 58.25 -5.67
CA LYS A 38 30.03 58.73 -5.13
C LYS A 38 30.00 58.36 -3.65
N ARG A 39 29.94 59.37 -2.79
CA ARG A 39 29.56 59.20 -1.38
C ARG A 39 28.26 58.37 -1.35
N SER A 40 28.31 57.20 -0.74
CA SER A 40 27.18 56.27 -0.68
C SER A 40 26.03 56.91 0.08
N ASN A 41 24.94 57.23 -0.63
CA ASN A 41 23.70 57.66 -0.01
C ASN A 41 23.12 56.48 0.77
N PRO A 42 22.97 56.54 2.12
CA PRO A 42 22.54 55.39 2.92
C PRO A 42 21.18 54.83 2.50
N LEU A 43 20.30 55.67 1.93
CA LEU A 43 19.01 55.25 1.36
C LEU A 43 19.15 54.40 0.09
N ALA A 44 20.18 54.63 -0.73
CA ALA A 44 20.44 53.80 -1.91
C ALA A 44 20.97 52.42 -1.51
N ARG A 45 21.85 52.35 -0.51
CA ARG A 45 22.41 51.11 0.04
C ARG A 45 21.33 50.21 0.65
N MET A 46 20.34 50.80 1.31
CA MET A 46 19.19 50.09 1.86
C MET A 46 18.24 49.56 0.77
N ARG A 47 18.06 50.33 -0.32
CA ARG A 47 17.27 49.93 -1.49
C ARG A 47 17.94 48.77 -2.26
N ASP A 48 19.26 48.82 -2.40
CA ASP A 48 20.04 47.75 -3.04
C ASP A 48 20.02 46.47 -2.21
N CYS A 49 20.13 46.56 -0.87
CA CYS A 49 19.95 45.41 0.02
C CYS A 49 18.53 44.82 -0.06
N PHE A 50 17.49 45.65 -0.18
CA PHE A 50 16.11 45.18 -0.35
C PHE A 50 15.88 44.49 -1.70
N VAL A 51 16.45 45.03 -2.78
CA VAL A 51 16.35 44.42 -4.12
C VAL A 51 17.13 43.10 -4.17
N VAL A 52 18.31 43.04 -3.56
CA VAL A 52 19.09 41.79 -3.46
C VAL A 52 18.35 40.77 -2.60
N ALA A 53 17.74 41.18 -1.48
CA ALA A 53 16.93 40.29 -0.64
C ALA A 53 15.68 39.77 -1.37
N LEU A 54 14.99 40.64 -2.14
CA LEU A 54 13.85 40.25 -2.98
C LEU A 54 14.26 39.33 -4.13
N LEU A 55 15.42 39.54 -4.75
CA LEU A 55 15.96 38.66 -5.79
C LEU A 55 16.41 37.31 -5.23
N LEU A 56 17.02 37.29 -4.05
CA LEU A 56 17.37 36.04 -3.35
C LEU A 56 16.11 35.29 -2.93
N LEU A 57 15.09 35.97 -2.39
CA LEU A 57 13.80 35.37 -2.04
C LEU A 57 13.08 34.83 -3.30
N ALA A 58 13.07 35.60 -4.40
CA ALA A 58 12.52 35.16 -5.67
C ALA A 58 13.28 33.97 -6.26
N MET A 59 14.62 33.94 -6.16
CA MET A 59 15.41 32.78 -6.57
C MET A 59 15.15 31.55 -5.70
N THR A 60 14.96 31.71 -4.38
CA THR A 60 14.56 30.59 -3.51
C THR A 60 13.13 30.09 -3.79
N LEU A 61 12.20 30.99 -4.14
CA LEU A 61 10.83 30.64 -4.52
C LEU A 61 10.76 29.98 -5.91
N LEU A 62 11.65 30.33 -6.84
CA LEU A 62 11.73 29.70 -8.16
C LEU A 62 12.43 28.33 -8.10
N ALA A 63 13.32 28.10 -7.12
CA ALA A 63 13.98 26.81 -6.89
C ALA A 63 13.09 25.78 -6.16
N SER A 64 11.93 26.17 -5.61
CA SER A 64 11.01 25.25 -4.92
C SER A 64 10.17 24.38 -5.87
N CYS A 65 10.32 24.57 -7.18
CA CYS A 65 9.66 23.76 -8.21
C CYS A 65 10.64 22.74 -8.79
N ALA A 66 11.23 21.88 -7.94
CA ALA A 66 11.82 20.66 -8.46
C ALA A 66 10.68 19.74 -8.95
N PRO A 67 10.75 19.17 -10.16
CA PRO A 67 9.77 18.18 -10.60
C PRO A 67 9.80 16.99 -9.64
N VAL A 68 8.63 16.46 -9.29
CA VAL A 68 8.53 15.21 -8.54
C VAL A 68 9.10 14.10 -9.43
N ASP A 69 10.17 13.47 -8.97
CA ASP A 69 10.68 12.27 -9.62
C ASP A 69 9.74 11.11 -9.30
N LEU A 70 8.87 10.78 -10.25
CA LEU A 70 7.91 9.67 -10.14
C LEU A 70 8.59 8.30 -10.14
N ASN A 71 9.88 8.23 -10.46
CA ASN A 71 10.68 7.01 -10.40
C ASN A 71 11.60 6.98 -9.17
N ALA A 72 11.55 8.00 -8.31
CA ALA A 72 12.29 7.96 -7.07
C ALA A 72 11.84 6.74 -6.25
N PRO A 73 12.77 6.00 -5.64
CA PRO A 73 12.42 4.90 -4.77
C PRO A 73 11.51 5.41 -3.65
N LEU A 74 10.40 4.71 -3.43
CA LEU A 74 9.48 5.06 -2.35
C LEU A 74 10.23 5.00 -1.02
N PRO A 75 10.04 5.99 -0.13
CA PRO A 75 10.63 5.94 1.20
C PRO A 75 10.07 4.71 1.93
N ALA A 76 10.97 3.82 2.37
CA ALA A 76 10.61 2.73 3.27
C ALA A 76 10.55 3.27 4.70
N TYR A 77 9.40 3.09 5.36
CA TYR A 77 9.22 3.46 6.76
C TYR A 77 9.33 2.21 7.64
N ASP A 78 10.18 2.27 8.65
CA ASP A 78 10.19 1.28 9.73
C ASP A 78 9.05 1.59 10.68
N THR A 79 8.04 0.71 10.70
CA THR A 79 6.87 0.85 11.58
C THR A 79 7.15 0.31 12.99
N GLY A 80 8.26 -0.42 13.19
CA GLY A 80 8.53 -1.18 14.42
C GLY A 80 7.60 -2.38 14.62
N ILE A 81 6.72 -2.69 13.66
CA ILE A 81 5.79 -3.82 13.71
C ILE A 81 6.41 -5.00 12.96
N ASP A 82 6.52 -6.15 13.62
CA ASP A 82 6.92 -7.40 12.97
C ASP A 82 5.75 -7.94 12.12
N PRO A 83 5.88 -8.04 10.79
CA PRO A 83 4.81 -8.56 9.92
C PRO A 83 4.54 -10.05 10.11
N ASN A 84 5.37 -10.77 10.88
CA ASN A 84 5.12 -12.16 11.26
C ASN A 84 4.43 -12.29 12.63
N ALA A 85 4.14 -11.17 13.30
CA ALA A 85 3.54 -11.17 14.61
C ALA A 85 2.07 -11.63 14.59
N TRP A 86 1.68 -12.30 15.67
CA TRP A 86 0.35 -12.82 15.90
C TRP A 86 -0.23 -12.22 17.18
N ALA A 87 -1.46 -11.72 17.10
CA ALA A 87 -2.22 -11.25 18.26
C ALA A 87 -3.08 -12.38 18.83
N GLN A 88 -3.08 -12.54 20.15
CA GLN A 88 -3.97 -13.44 20.86
C GLN A 88 -5.29 -12.74 21.14
N ILE A 89 -6.39 -13.27 20.62
CA ILE A 89 -7.74 -12.78 20.94
C ILE A 89 -8.38 -13.76 21.94
N PRO A 90 -8.75 -13.30 23.15
CA PRO A 90 -9.33 -14.17 24.16
C PRO A 90 -10.74 -14.61 23.76
N ALA A 91 -11.15 -15.78 24.23
CA ALA A 91 -12.54 -16.22 24.14
C ALA A 91 -13.46 -15.25 24.88
N GLY A 92 -14.72 -15.17 24.47
CA GLY A 92 -15.75 -14.42 25.18
C GLY A 92 -16.63 -13.55 24.28
N GLU A 93 -17.55 -12.85 24.93
CA GLU A 93 -18.59 -12.05 24.31
C GLU A 93 -18.06 -10.70 23.79
N PHE A 94 -18.72 -10.19 22.75
CA PHE A 94 -18.50 -8.85 22.20
C PHE A 94 -19.75 -8.38 21.43
N TYR A 95 -19.80 -7.09 21.12
CA TYR A 95 -20.86 -6.49 20.32
C TYR A 95 -20.57 -6.65 18.82
N PHE A 96 -21.44 -7.35 18.11
CA PHE A 96 -21.34 -7.67 16.69
C PHE A 96 -22.31 -6.84 15.83
N GLY A 97 -21.86 -6.51 14.62
CA GLY A 97 -22.64 -5.76 13.64
C GLY A 97 -22.86 -4.30 14.01
N GLN A 98 -23.77 -3.66 13.27
CA GLN A 98 -24.21 -2.27 13.49
C GLN A 98 -25.33 -2.15 14.53
N HIS A 99 -25.92 -3.29 14.93
CA HIS A 99 -27.03 -3.36 15.89
C HIS A 99 -26.59 -3.87 17.26
N GLU A 100 -25.27 -4.08 17.44
CA GLU A 100 -24.67 -4.43 18.72
C GLU A 100 -25.25 -5.73 19.30
N ASP A 101 -25.47 -6.71 18.42
CA ASP A 101 -25.89 -8.04 18.84
C ASP A 101 -24.76 -8.69 19.66
N ILE A 102 -25.11 -9.31 20.79
CA ILE A 102 -24.10 -9.97 21.64
C ILE A 102 -23.77 -11.33 21.02
N GLU A 103 -22.52 -11.46 20.58
CA GLU A 103 -21.98 -12.68 19.99
C GLU A 103 -20.73 -13.14 20.75
N SER A 104 -20.32 -14.38 20.55
CA SER A 104 -19.15 -14.95 21.22
C SER A 104 -18.26 -15.75 20.28
N THR A 105 -16.98 -15.79 20.60
CA THR A 105 -15.96 -16.58 19.88
C THR A 105 -15.09 -17.32 20.88
N ASP A 106 -14.53 -18.45 20.45
CA ASP A 106 -13.41 -19.10 21.15
C ASP A 106 -12.15 -18.21 21.11
N ALA A 107 -11.09 -18.63 21.81
CA ALA A 107 -9.78 -17.98 21.70
C ALA A 107 -9.08 -18.37 20.39
N TYR A 108 -8.43 -17.39 19.74
CA TYR A 108 -7.73 -17.60 18.47
C TYR A 108 -6.56 -16.63 18.28
N GLU A 109 -5.77 -16.87 17.23
CA GLU A 109 -4.69 -15.99 16.80
C GLU A 109 -5.02 -15.37 15.44
N ILE A 110 -4.73 -14.08 15.29
CA ILE A 110 -4.82 -13.36 14.01
C ILE A 110 -3.53 -12.59 13.77
N MET A 111 -3.08 -12.48 12.51
CA MET A 111 -1.90 -11.67 12.20
C MET A 111 -2.13 -10.22 12.60
N VAL A 112 -1.07 -9.58 13.10
CA VAL A 112 -1.10 -8.16 13.48
C VAL A 112 -1.22 -7.26 12.23
N THR A 113 -0.71 -7.72 11.09
CA THR A 113 -0.76 -7.03 9.80
C THR A 113 -1.46 -7.89 8.76
N ASP A 114 -1.89 -7.27 7.67
CA ASP A 114 -2.17 -8.01 6.43
C ASP A 114 -0.93 -8.81 6.00
N VAL A 115 -1.15 -9.87 5.21
CA VAL A 115 -0.04 -10.58 4.56
C VAL A 115 0.66 -9.64 3.60
N THR A 116 1.96 -9.48 3.79
CA THR A 116 2.77 -8.61 2.95
C THR A 116 2.99 -9.22 1.56
N ALA A 117 3.26 -8.38 0.57
CA ALA A 117 3.61 -8.81 -0.78
C ALA A 117 4.85 -9.73 -0.76
N GLN A 118 5.82 -9.44 0.11
CA GLN A 118 7.03 -10.28 0.25
C GLN A 118 6.70 -11.67 0.82
N GLN A 119 5.92 -11.74 1.90
CA GLN A 119 5.48 -13.04 2.46
C GLN A 119 4.72 -13.87 1.41
N TYR A 120 3.85 -13.23 0.62
CA TYR A 120 3.10 -13.94 -0.42
C TYR A 120 4.00 -14.39 -1.59
N ALA A 121 4.99 -13.58 -2.01
CA ALA A 121 5.96 -13.98 -3.03
C ALA A 121 6.82 -15.17 -2.57
N ASP A 122 7.23 -15.20 -1.30
CA ASP A 122 7.97 -16.33 -0.73
C ASP A 122 7.11 -17.60 -0.69
N PHE A 123 5.83 -17.49 -0.32
CA PHE A 123 4.85 -18.56 -0.49
C PHE A 123 4.78 -19.06 -1.92
N LEU A 124 4.58 -18.17 -2.91
CA LEU A 124 4.45 -18.57 -4.31
C LEU A 124 5.69 -19.28 -4.84
N ASN A 125 6.88 -18.83 -4.42
CA ASN A 125 8.14 -19.48 -4.80
C ASN A 125 8.24 -20.91 -4.23
N ALA A 126 7.89 -21.10 -2.96
CA ALA A 126 7.89 -22.42 -2.33
C ALA A 126 6.80 -23.34 -2.91
N ALA A 127 5.58 -22.81 -3.03
CA ALA A 127 4.41 -23.51 -3.55
C ALA A 127 4.52 -23.88 -5.03
N LEU A 128 5.23 -23.10 -5.84
CA LEU A 128 5.50 -23.49 -7.23
C LEU A 128 6.54 -24.62 -7.28
N ALA A 129 7.54 -24.59 -6.40
CA ALA A 129 8.60 -25.59 -6.37
C ALA A 129 8.11 -26.97 -5.91
N ASP A 130 7.14 -27.03 -4.99
CA ASP A 130 6.53 -28.28 -4.52
C ASP A 130 5.27 -28.70 -5.28
N GLY A 131 4.80 -27.87 -6.22
CA GLY A 131 3.64 -28.14 -7.09
C GLY A 131 2.28 -27.84 -6.45
N TYR A 132 2.25 -27.15 -5.30
CA TYR A 132 1.01 -26.68 -4.68
C TYR A 132 0.27 -25.62 -5.54
N VAL A 133 1.01 -24.77 -6.25
CA VAL A 133 0.46 -23.88 -7.29
C VAL A 133 1.06 -24.18 -8.66
N LYS A 134 0.37 -23.74 -9.70
CA LYS A 134 0.85 -23.83 -11.08
C LYS A 134 0.57 -22.56 -11.86
N LEU A 135 1.32 -22.37 -12.93
CA LEU A 135 1.11 -21.29 -13.88
C LEU A 135 0.23 -21.76 -15.04
N ASP A 136 -0.72 -20.93 -15.43
CA ASP A 136 -1.54 -21.07 -16.64
C ASP A 136 -1.58 -19.72 -17.37
N GLY A 137 -0.66 -19.55 -18.32
CA GLY A 137 -0.42 -18.26 -18.96
C GLY A 137 -0.05 -17.18 -17.93
N GLU A 138 -0.88 -16.15 -17.83
CA GLU A 138 -0.70 -15.02 -16.91
C GLU A 138 -1.43 -15.22 -15.58
N ASN A 139 -1.82 -16.46 -15.24
CA ASN A 139 -2.52 -16.78 -14.00
C ASN A 139 -1.72 -17.74 -13.15
N ILE A 140 -1.74 -17.52 -11.84
CA ILE A 140 -1.37 -18.52 -10.85
C ILE A 140 -2.64 -19.22 -10.40
N LEU A 141 -2.68 -20.54 -10.54
CA LEU A 141 -3.79 -21.38 -10.12
C LEU A 141 -3.38 -22.28 -8.95
N GLY A 142 -4.33 -22.59 -8.08
CA GLY A 142 -4.16 -23.60 -7.03
C GLY A 142 -5.43 -24.45 -6.88
N TYR A 143 -5.27 -25.66 -6.35
CA TYR A 143 -6.38 -26.58 -6.19
C TYR A 143 -7.27 -26.18 -5.00
N TYR A 144 -8.58 -26.08 -5.25
CA TYR A 144 -9.60 -25.96 -4.22
C TYR A 144 -10.47 -27.22 -4.23
N PRO A 145 -10.78 -27.83 -3.06
CA PRO A 145 -11.54 -29.08 -2.99
C PRO A 145 -13.03 -28.91 -3.31
N GLY A 146 -13.52 -27.68 -3.42
CA GLY A 146 -14.94 -27.38 -3.61
C GLY A 146 -15.72 -27.35 -2.29
N ASP A 147 -16.93 -26.81 -2.35
CA ASP A 147 -17.83 -26.68 -1.21
C ASP A 147 -19.03 -27.62 -1.34
N PRO A 148 -19.63 -28.05 -0.21
CA PRO A 148 -20.90 -28.75 -0.23
C PRO A 148 -22.00 -27.90 -0.89
N PHE A 149 -22.65 -28.44 -1.91
CA PHE A 149 -23.73 -27.78 -2.63
C PHE A 149 -25.10 -28.34 -2.21
N HIS A 150 -25.99 -27.47 -1.76
CA HIS A 150 -27.30 -27.84 -1.20
C HIS A 150 -28.49 -27.49 -2.10
N GLY A 151 -28.25 -26.93 -3.28
CA GLY A 151 -29.28 -26.53 -4.24
C GLY A 151 -30.23 -25.45 -3.72
N LYS A 152 -29.80 -24.58 -2.80
CA LYS A 152 -30.63 -23.48 -2.29
C LYS A 152 -30.77 -22.36 -3.33
N LYS A 153 -31.84 -21.59 -3.20
CA LYS A 153 -32.07 -20.40 -4.04
C LYS A 153 -30.90 -19.42 -3.82
N HIS A 154 -30.22 -19.02 -4.90
CA HIS A 154 -29.01 -18.18 -4.92
C HIS A 154 -27.71 -18.84 -4.45
N GLU A 155 -27.67 -20.15 -4.26
CA GLU A 155 -26.42 -20.88 -4.03
C GLU A 155 -25.69 -21.12 -5.37
N LEU A 156 -24.39 -20.83 -5.41
CA LEU A 156 -23.52 -21.15 -6.53
C LEU A 156 -22.68 -22.37 -6.16
N GLU A 157 -22.66 -23.36 -7.05
CA GLU A 157 -21.84 -24.56 -6.87
C GLU A 157 -20.36 -24.23 -7.09
N ILE A 158 -19.53 -24.43 -6.06
CA ILE A 158 -18.07 -24.30 -6.14
C ILE A 158 -17.49 -25.72 -6.19
N LYS A 159 -17.09 -26.16 -7.38
CA LYS A 159 -16.56 -27.50 -7.62
C LYS A 159 -15.08 -27.61 -7.26
N ALA A 160 -14.67 -28.83 -6.95
CA ALA A 160 -13.27 -29.20 -6.90
C ALA A 160 -12.57 -28.87 -8.23
N GLY A 161 -11.40 -28.26 -8.17
CA GLY A 161 -10.65 -27.91 -9.38
C GLY A 161 -9.56 -26.88 -9.14
N ASP A 162 -8.94 -26.43 -10.22
CA ASP A 162 -7.97 -25.35 -10.18
C ASP A 162 -8.68 -24.01 -10.24
N TRP A 163 -8.44 -23.18 -9.23
CA TRP A 163 -9.03 -21.86 -9.11
C TRP A 163 -7.93 -20.81 -9.19
N LEU A 164 -8.28 -19.65 -9.77
CA LEU A 164 -7.40 -18.51 -9.87
C LEU A 164 -6.99 -18.07 -8.46
N PHE A 165 -5.70 -18.06 -8.16
CA PHE A 165 -5.14 -17.47 -6.95
C PHE A 165 -4.76 -16.01 -7.20
N VAL A 166 -3.96 -15.77 -8.25
CA VAL A 166 -3.41 -14.45 -8.56
C VAL A 166 -3.30 -14.26 -10.08
N PRO A 167 -3.96 -13.24 -10.67
CA PRO A 167 -3.64 -12.79 -12.02
C PRO A 167 -2.35 -11.95 -12.03
N LEU A 168 -1.44 -12.26 -12.96
CA LEU A 168 -0.15 -11.57 -13.14
C LEU A 168 -0.22 -10.38 -14.11
N ASN A 169 -1.30 -10.27 -14.88
CA ASN A 169 -1.48 -9.25 -15.92
C ASN A 169 -2.29 -8.02 -15.47
N GLU A 170 -2.36 -7.78 -14.16
CA GLU A 170 -3.10 -6.67 -13.60
C GLU A 170 -2.19 -5.46 -13.38
N ALA A 171 -2.65 -4.27 -13.77
CA ALA A 171 -1.83 -3.05 -13.70
C ALA A 171 -1.42 -2.66 -12.27
N ALA A 172 -2.20 -3.09 -11.26
CA ALA A 172 -1.93 -2.86 -9.84
C ALA A 172 -1.21 -4.05 -9.16
N GLN A 173 -0.85 -5.09 -9.92
CA GLN A 173 -0.11 -6.23 -9.40
C GLN A 173 1.30 -5.81 -8.99
N ARG A 174 1.71 -6.25 -7.79
CA ARG A 174 3.02 -5.94 -7.21
C ARG A 174 3.98 -7.14 -7.24
N ILE A 175 3.49 -8.31 -7.64
CA ILE A 175 4.29 -9.52 -7.87
C ILE A 175 4.60 -9.67 -9.36
N GLN A 176 5.86 -9.93 -9.69
CA GLN A 176 6.33 -10.21 -11.04
C GLN A 176 6.91 -11.61 -11.11
N PHE A 177 6.74 -12.29 -12.24
CA PHE A 177 7.36 -13.58 -12.52
C PHE A 177 8.31 -13.46 -13.71
N ASP A 178 9.59 -13.79 -13.52
CA ASP A 178 10.63 -13.67 -14.56
C ASP A 178 10.83 -14.96 -15.38
N GLY A 179 9.99 -15.98 -15.16
CA GLY A 179 10.15 -17.32 -15.71
C GLY A 179 10.76 -18.32 -14.74
N SER A 180 11.38 -17.85 -13.66
CA SER A 180 11.99 -18.70 -12.63
C SER A 180 11.51 -18.38 -11.22
N ARG A 181 11.23 -17.12 -10.90
CA ARG A 181 10.95 -16.68 -9.54
C ARG A 181 9.91 -15.56 -9.50
N PHE A 182 9.08 -15.59 -8.46
CA PHE A 182 8.23 -14.48 -8.07
C PHE A 182 9.04 -13.46 -7.27
N THR A 183 8.99 -12.20 -7.68
CA THR A 183 9.62 -11.06 -7.01
C THR A 183 8.62 -9.95 -6.77
N VAL A 184 8.83 -9.16 -5.72
CA VAL A 184 8.00 -8.00 -5.42
C VAL A 184 8.61 -6.77 -6.07
N GLN A 185 7.77 -5.85 -6.55
CA GLN A 185 8.20 -4.53 -6.98
C GLN A 185 8.92 -3.81 -5.84
N ALA A 186 10.11 -3.28 -6.13
CA ALA A 186 10.94 -2.61 -5.14
C ALA A 186 10.18 -1.49 -4.41
N GLY A 187 10.28 -1.49 -3.08
CA GLY A 187 9.59 -0.53 -2.19
C GLY A 187 8.19 -0.97 -1.74
N TYR A 188 7.66 -2.08 -2.26
CA TYR A 188 6.35 -2.61 -1.89
C TYR A 188 6.41 -3.91 -1.07
N GLU A 189 7.60 -4.33 -0.63
CA GLU A 189 7.83 -5.60 0.05
C GLU A 189 6.96 -5.75 1.30
N ASN A 190 6.84 -4.67 2.09
CA ASN A 190 6.04 -4.62 3.32
C ASN A 190 4.61 -4.12 3.12
N HIS A 191 4.20 -3.83 1.88
CA HIS A 191 2.81 -3.46 1.60
C HIS A 191 1.92 -4.71 1.62
N PRO A 192 0.62 -4.57 1.93
CA PRO A 192 -0.33 -5.67 1.81
C PRO A 192 -0.30 -6.28 0.42
N MET A 193 -0.36 -7.61 0.35
CA MET A 193 -0.58 -8.31 -0.91
C MET A 193 -1.95 -7.90 -1.48
N THR A 194 -1.96 -7.47 -2.74
CA THR A 194 -3.15 -7.03 -3.46
C THR A 194 -3.35 -7.85 -4.72
N MET A 195 -4.53 -7.76 -5.34
CA MET A 195 -4.87 -8.53 -6.54
C MET A 195 -4.75 -10.05 -6.33
N VAL A 196 -5.13 -10.50 -5.13
CA VAL A 196 -5.26 -11.91 -4.77
C VAL A 196 -6.75 -12.23 -4.66
N THR A 197 -7.17 -13.39 -5.18
CA THR A 197 -8.56 -13.84 -5.04
C THR A 197 -8.80 -14.41 -3.64
N TRP A 198 -10.07 -14.64 -3.28
CA TRP A 198 -10.39 -15.39 -2.06
C TRP A 198 -9.74 -16.77 -2.03
N PHE A 199 -9.71 -17.49 -3.16
CA PHE A 199 -9.05 -18.81 -3.27
C PHE A 199 -7.54 -18.71 -3.06
N GLY A 200 -6.90 -17.65 -3.54
CA GLY A 200 -5.48 -17.40 -3.30
C GLY A 200 -5.18 -17.14 -1.82
N ALA A 201 -6.00 -16.31 -1.16
CA ALA A 201 -5.87 -16.05 0.27
C ALA A 201 -6.11 -17.33 1.11
N TRP A 202 -7.14 -18.11 0.75
CA TRP A 202 -7.39 -19.41 1.36
C TRP A 202 -6.22 -20.38 1.15
N GLY A 203 -5.71 -20.49 -0.08
CA GLY A 203 -4.60 -21.38 -0.43
C GLY A 203 -3.32 -21.03 0.31
N TYR A 204 -2.99 -19.74 0.43
CA TYR A 204 -1.89 -19.27 1.27
C TYR A 204 -2.06 -19.75 2.72
N CYS A 205 -3.25 -19.55 3.31
CA CYS A 205 -3.50 -20.00 4.68
C CYS A 205 -3.31 -21.51 4.81
N GLN A 206 -3.92 -22.28 3.90
CA GLN A 206 -3.87 -23.74 3.94
C GLN A 206 -2.44 -24.28 3.80
N TYR A 207 -1.61 -23.66 2.96
CA TYR A 207 -0.21 -24.03 2.79
C TYR A 207 0.56 -24.02 4.11
N TYR A 208 0.27 -23.04 4.98
CA TYR A 208 0.88 -22.91 6.31
C TYR A 208 0.09 -23.59 7.44
N ASN A 209 -0.94 -24.39 7.13
CA ASN A 209 -1.88 -24.97 8.10
C ASN A 209 -2.61 -23.91 8.96
N TRP A 210 -2.87 -22.75 8.37
CA TRP A 210 -3.69 -21.66 8.92
C TRP A 210 -5.07 -21.67 8.25
N ARG A 211 -5.89 -20.64 8.49
CA ARG A 211 -7.20 -20.47 7.84
C ARG A 211 -7.56 -19.00 7.69
N LEU A 212 -8.57 -18.66 6.92
CA LEU A 212 -9.14 -17.30 6.98
C LEU A 212 -9.91 -17.08 8.30
N PRO A 213 -9.96 -15.83 8.79
CA PRO A 213 -10.85 -15.47 9.89
C PRO A 213 -12.30 -15.55 9.43
N THR A 214 -13.20 -15.91 10.35
CA THR A 214 -14.63 -15.64 10.13
C THR A 214 -14.91 -14.14 10.29
N GLU A 215 -16.04 -13.65 9.81
CA GLU A 215 -16.45 -12.25 9.99
C GLU A 215 -16.54 -11.86 11.48
N LEU A 216 -17.08 -12.75 12.32
CA LEU A 216 -17.15 -12.58 13.77
C LEU A 216 -15.77 -12.41 14.40
N GLU A 217 -14.82 -13.27 14.03
CA GLU A 217 -13.45 -13.18 14.51
C GLU A 217 -12.78 -11.90 14.02
N TRP A 218 -12.92 -11.59 12.73
CA TRP A 218 -12.32 -10.38 12.17
C TRP A 218 -12.83 -9.11 12.86
N GLN A 219 -14.15 -9.01 13.08
CA GLN A 219 -14.73 -7.85 13.76
C GLN A 219 -14.33 -7.80 15.23
N LYS A 220 -14.32 -8.91 15.96
CA LYS A 220 -13.88 -8.91 17.37
C LYS A 220 -12.43 -8.47 17.51
N ALA A 221 -11.54 -8.94 16.62
CA ALA A 221 -10.15 -8.52 16.60
C ALA A 221 -9.99 -7.02 16.33
N ALA A 222 -10.79 -6.47 15.40
CA ALA A 222 -10.73 -5.05 15.04
C ALA A 222 -11.38 -4.13 16.09
N ARG A 223 -12.53 -4.53 16.64
CA ARG A 223 -13.36 -3.72 17.55
C ARG A 223 -12.86 -3.80 18.98
N GLY A 224 -12.59 -5.00 19.49
CA GLY A 224 -12.47 -5.27 20.92
C GLY A 224 -13.82 -5.64 21.54
N THR A 225 -14.04 -5.29 22.81
CA THR A 225 -15.25 -5.65 23.59
C THR A 225 -16.19 -4.46 23.83
N ASP A 226 -15.91 -3.30 23.24
CA ASP A 226 -16.69 -2.07 23.38
C ASP A 226 -17.43 -1.70 22.09
N GLU A 227 -18.26 -0.67 22.16
CA GLU A 227 -19.20 -0.28 21.08
C GLU A 227 -18.62 0.76 20.11
N ARG A 228 -17.34 1.15 20.27
CA ARG A 228 -16.69 2.20 19.48
C ARG A 228 -16.79 1.97 17.97
N PRO A 229 -17.03 3.01 17.16
CA PRO A 229 -17.21 2.88 15.71
C PRO A 229 -15.91 2.58 14.96
N PHE A 230 -14.75 2.90 15.53
CA PHE A 230 -13.43 2.60 14.94
C PHE A 230 -12.52 1.86 15.93
N PRO A 231 -11.54 1.07 15.44
CA PRO A 231 -10.60 0.33 16.30
C PRO A 231 -9.83 1.18 17.33
N TRP A 232 -9.75 2.50 17.11
CA TRP A 232 -9.04 3.47 17.94
C TRP A 232 -9.96 4.42 18.72
N GLY A 233 -11.29 4.35 18.56
CA GLY A 233 -12.24 5.19 19.29
C GLY A 233 -13.37 5.77 18.41
N ASP A 234 -13.87 6.94 18.79
CA ASP A 234 -15.09 7.51 18.22
C ASP A 234 -14.87 8.35 16.95
N GLU A 235 -13.67 8.88 16.76
CA GLU A 235 -13.34 9.78 15.66
C GLU A 235 -12.21 9.23 14.78
N ILE A 236 -12.33 9.44 13.47
CA ILE A 236 -11.27 9.12 12.50
C ILE A 236 -10.42 10.35 12.20
N GLN A 237 -9.12 10.22 12.44
CA GLN A 237 -8.11 11.18 12.01
C GLN A 237 -7.38 10.64 10.78
N ARG A 238 -6.76 11.54 10.02
CA ARG A 238 -6.05 11.22 8.77
C ARG A 238 -4.91 10.22 8.97
N SER A 239 -4.29 10.20 10.15
CA SER A 239 -3.18 9.32 10.51
C SER A 239 -3.61 7.94 11.03
N ASN A 240 -4.91 7.68 11.18
CA ASN A 240 -5.37 6.39 11.72
C ASN A 240 -5.46 5.29 10.66
N ALA A 241 -5.73 5.64 9.41
CA ALA A 241 -5.89 4.69 8.32
C ALA A 241 -5.64 5.35 6.95
N ASN A 242 -5.33 4.53 5.95
CA ASN A 242 -5.29 4.96 4.56
C ASN A 242 -6.70 4.86 3.94
N PHE A 243 -7.37 6.00 3.79
CA PHE A 243 -8.70 6.12 3.18
C PHE A 243 -8.79 7.34 2.25
N TYR A 244 -9.79 7.40 1.37
CA TYR A 244 -9.91 8.45 0.33
C TYR A 244 -9.70 9.89 0.84
N ALA A 245 -10.26 10.22 2.01
CA ALA A 245 -10.16 11.57 2.58
C ALA A 245 -8.95 11.77 3.51
N SER A 246 -8.14 10.73 3.78
CA SER A 246 -6.90 10.84 4.56
C SER A 246 -5.90 11.80 3.90
N ARG A 247 -5.89 11.85 2.56
CA ARG A 247 -4.90 12.54 1.72
C ARG A 247 -3.47 12.02 1.97
N ASP A 248 -3.37 10.76 2.39
CA ASP A 248 -2.12 10.01 2.33
C ASP A 248 -1.73 9.83 0.85
N PRO A 249 -0.52 10.23 0.42
CA PRO A 249 -0.07 10.17 -0.97
C PRO A 249 -0.01 8.76 -1.58
#